data_AF-A0A7Y3KT65-F1
#
_entry.id   AF-A0A7Y3KT65-F1
#
_cell.length_a   1.000
_cell.length_b   1.000
_cell.length_c   1.000
_cell.angle_alpha   90.00
_cell.angle_beta   90.00
_cell.angle_gamma   90.00
#
_symmetry.space_group_name_H-M   'P 1'
#
loop_
_entity.id
_entity.type
_entity.pdbx_description
1 polymer ?
#
loop_
_entity_poly.entity_id
_entity_poly.type
_entity_poly.pdbx_seq_one_letter_code
_entity_poly.pdbx_strand_id
1 'polypeptide(L)'
;MSEVMLQQTQSLRVVGPWLKFIERFPTPESCAEAPLSEVLRVWSGLGYPRRARALHSAARQIVNEHGGAVPASYEGLRSLPGVGDYTASAVSSFAFHLPLAVLDTNVGRVLARALVNRSLSAKEARQVAGSLLAKGDSAPHNQAMIDLGALFCRSIPRCETCPVSRACRWRNEGGPDPAPKSAGVSAPQAKFAGSDRQLRGRILREVLDRPQSRAMIRRAIGEVDDVRFERLVESLRRDGLIETGRLIRLADG
;
A
#
# COMPACT_ATOMS: atom_id res chain seq x y z
N MET A 1 8.75 5.08 -2.54
CA MET A 1 9.03 3.68 -2.11
C MET A 1 8.33 3.32 -0.79
N SER A 2 8.55 4.05 0.31
CA SER A 2 7.92 3.79 1.61
C SER A 2 6.39 3.71 1.53
N GLU A 3 5.74 4.65 0.85
CA GLU A 3 4.28 4.65 0.66
C GLU A 3 3.75 3.37 0.01
N VAL A 4 4.47 2.84 -0.99
CA VAL A 4 4.09 1.60 -1.67
C VAL A 4 4.19 0.42 -0.71
N MET A 5 5.20 0.39 0.16
CA MET A 5 5.38 -0.69 1.16
C MET A 5 4.35 -0.59 2.29
N LEU A 6 4.01 0.60 2.75
CA LEU A 6 3.07 0.85 3.85
C LEU A 6 1.60 0.55 3.48
N GLN A 7 1.26 0.46 2.19
CA GLN A 7 -0.07 0.01 1.77
C GLN A 7 -0.42 -1.36 2.40
N GLN A 8 -1.45 -1.42 3.24
CA GLN A 8 -1.90 -2.68 3.87
C GLN A 8 -0.82 -3.43 4.66
N THR A 9 0.26 -2.76 5.09
CA THR A 9 1.37 -3.34 5.86
C THR A 9 1.67 -2.44 7.06
N GLN A 10 1.74 -3.01 8.26
CA GLN A 10 2.06 -2.23 9.46
C GLN A 10 3.49 -1.69 9.38
N SER A 11 3.69 -0.44 9.83
CA SER A 11 4.97 0.27 9.76
C SER A 11 6.15 -0.53 10.34
N LEU A 12 5.96 -1.16 11.51
CA LEU A 12 6.99 -2.01 12.14
C LEU A 12 7.45 -3.19 11.27
N ARG A 13 6.59 -3.70 10.39
CA ARG A 13 6.94 -4.78 9.45
C ARG A 13 7.64 -4.26 8.18
N VAL A 14 7.56 -2.95 7.93
CA VAL A 14 8.14 -2.31 6.74
C VAL A 14 9.58 -1.88 6.95
N VAL A 15 9.97 -1.44 8.16
CA VAL A 15 11.29 -0.83 8.43
C VAL A 15 12.45 -1.71 7.92
N GLY A 16 12.52 -2.97 8.34
CA GLY A 16 13.62 -3.86 7.95
C GLY A 16 13.71 -4.10 6.44
N PRO A 17 12.62 -4.54 5.77
CA PRO A 17 12.61 -4.69 4.31
C PRO A 17 12.87 -3.38 3.56
N TRP A 18 12.38 -2.24 4.05
CA TRP A 18 12.63 -0.94 3.44
C TRP A 18 14.12 -0.57 3.44
N LEU A 19 14.81 -0.78 4.57
CA LEU A 19 16.26 -0.55 4.67
C LEU A 19 17.03 -1.39 3.64
N LYS A 20 16.73 -2.69 3.55
CA LYS A 20 17.35 -3.59 2.55
C LYS A 20 17.06 -3.15 1.12
N PHE A 21 15.85 -2.66 0.87
CA PHE A 21 15.44 -2.22 -0.47
C PHE A 21 16.17 -0.95 -0.89
N ILE A 22 16.30 0.04 0.00
CA ILE A 22 17.04 1.29 -0.28
C ILE A 22 18.53 1.02 -0.40
N GLU A 23 19.09 0.13 0.40
CA GLU A 23 20.49 -0.28 0.29
C GLU A 23 20.76 -0.94 -1.07
N ARG A 24 19.87 -1.82 -1.55
CA ARG A 24 20.05 -2.51 -2.82
C ARG A 24 19.71 -1.64 -4.04
N PHE A 25 18.67 -0.81 -3.93
CA PHE A 25 18.11 0.01 -4.99
C PHE A 25 17.95 1.48 -4.54
N PRO A 26 19.06 2.22 -4.38
CA PRO A 26 19.03 3.59 -3.86
C PRO A 26 18.33 4.59 -4.79
N THR A 27 18.28 4.30 -6.10
CA THR A 27 17.70 5.19 -7.12
C THR A 27 16.73 4.46 -8.05
N PRO A 28 15.82 5.18 -8.75
CA PRO A 28 14.97 4.59 -9.78
C PRO A 28 15.75 3.78 -10.82
N GLU A 29 16.92 4.26 -11.25
CA GLU A 29 17.81 3.60 -12.22
C GLU A 29 18.26 2.24 -11.71
N SER A 30 18.83 2.18 -10.51
CA SER A 30 19.30 0.91 -9.92
C SER A 30 18.18 -0.13 -9.76
N CYS A 31 16.94 0.33 -9.50
CA CYS A 31 15.77 -0.53 -9.45
C CYS A 31 15.34 -0.98 -10.86
N ALA A 32 15.30 -0.07 -11.83
CA ALA A 32 14.85 -0.32 -13.19
C ALA A 32 15.75 -1.32 -13.94
N GLU A 33 17.06 -1.22 -13.74
CA GLU A 33 18.10 -2.07 -14.34
C GLU A 33 18.11 -3.49 -13.75
N ALA A 34 17.65 -3.65 -12.50
CA ALA A 34 17.63 -4.94 -11.85
C ALA A 34 16.62 -5.90 -12.51
N PRO A 35 16.93 -7.22 -12.59
CA PRO A 35 15.95 -8.23 -12.95
C PRO A 35 14.75 -8.19 -11.99
N LEU A 36 13.54 -8.44 -12.50
CA LEU A 36 12.34 -8.46 -11.65
C LEU A 36 12.46 -9.50 -10.53
N SER A 37 13.11 -10.63 -10.79
CA SER A 37 13.33 -11.67 -9.78
C SER A 37 14.13 -11.16 -8.58
N GLU A 38 15.10 -10.27 -8.82
CA GLU A 38 15.90 -9.67 -7.75
C GLU A 38 15.05 -8.72 -6.90
N VAL A 39 14.26 -7.87 -7.54
CA VAL A 39 13.32 -6.98 -6.82
C VAL A 39 12.33 -7.80 -5.98
N LEU A 40 11.82 -8.91 -6.53
CA LEU A 40 10.92 -9.82 -5.83
C LEU A 40 11.59 -10.52 -4.63
N ARG A 41 12.88 -10.88 -4.73
CA ARG A 41 13.66 -11.45 -3.63
C ARG A 41 13.82 -10.44 -2.49
N VAL A 42 14.22 -9.20 -2.80
CA VAL A 42 14.38 -8.15 -1.78
C VAL A 42 13.04 -7.78 -1.14
N TRP A 43 11.94 -7.83 -1.90
CA TRP A 43 10.58 -7.59 -1.39
C TRP A 43 10.02 -8.73 -0.51
N SER A 44 10.66 -9.91 -0.52
CA SER A 44 10.15 -11.08 0.19
C SER A 44 9.89 -10.79 1.67
N GLY A 45 8.76 -11.30 2.18
CA GLY A 45 8.33 -11.10 3.58
C GLY A 45 7.38 -9.90 3.81
N LEU A 46 7.34 -8.92 2.91
CA LEU A 46 6.37 -7.80 2.97
C LEU A 46 4.95 -8.19 2.53
N GLY A 47 4.82 -9.27 1.76
CA GLY A 47 3.56 -9.66 1.13
C GLY A 47 3.16 -8.73 -0.03
N TYR A 48 2.08 -9.08 -0.72
CA TYR A 48 1.59 -8.36 -1.91
C TYR A 48 2.67 -8.12 -2.98
N PRO A 49 3.30 -9.19 -3.51
CA PRO A 49 4.40 -9.14 -4.49
C PRO A 49 4.06 -8.38 -5.80
N ARG A 50 2.77 -8.26 -6.14
CA ARG A 50 2.32 -7.39 -7.24
C ARG A 50 2.76 -5.93 -7.08
N ARG A 51 2.85 -5.43 -5.83
CA ARG A 51 3.35 -4.08 -5.55
C ARG A 51 4.83 -3.94 -5.87
N ALA A 52 5.63 -4.98 -5.65
CA ALA A 52 7.03 -5.01 -6.04
C ALA A 52 7.19 -4.88 -7.55
N ARG A 53 6.42 -5.68 -8.31
CA ARG A 53 6.39 -5.61 -9.78
C ARG A 53 5.94 -4.24 -10.28
N ALA A 54 4.89 -3.68 -9.68
CA ALA A 54 4.42 -2.34 -10.03
C ALA A 54 5.46 -1.26 -9.73
N LEU A 55 6.13 -1.33 -8.57
CA LEU A 55 7.23 -0.43 -8.22
C LEU A 55 8.39 -0.53 -9.21
N HIS A 56 8.76 -1.75 -9.62
CA HIS A 56 9.78 -1.98 -10.63
C HIS A 56 9.39 -1.40 -12.00
N SER A 57 8.13 -1.60 -12.41
CA SER A 57 7.60 -1.03 -13.65
C SER A 57 7.55 0.50 -13.60
N ALA A 58 7.19 1.08 -12.46
CA ALA A 58 7.22 2.52 -12.24
C ALA A 58 8.65 3.07 -12.28
N ALA A 59 9.63 2.36 -11.71
CA ALA A 59 11.04 2.75 -11.81
C ALA A 59 11.51 2.76 -13.27
N ARG A 60 11.19 1.71 -14.05
CA ARG A 60 11.49 1.66 -15.50
C ARG A 60 10.84 2.84 -16.25
N GLN A 61 9.59 3.17 -15.95
CA GLN A 61 8.92 4.32 -16.57
C GLN A 61 9.57 5.65 -16.18
N ILE A 62 9.95 5.84 -14.92
CA ILE A 62 10.67 7.03 -14.46
C ILE A 62 11.97 7.23 -15.24
N VAL A 63 12.73 6.16 -15.46
CA VAL A 63 13.97 6.23 -16.24
C VAL A 63 13.68 6.58 -17.70
N ASN A 64 12.75 5.84 -18.33
CA ASN A 64 12.52 5.93 -19.77
C ASN A 64 11.79 7.22 -20.20
N GLU A 65 10.85 7.71 -19.40
CA GLU A 65 9.95 8.82 -19.77
C GLU A 65 10.25 10.11 -19.00
N HIS A 66 10.94 10.02 -17.85
CA HIS A 66 11.22 11.17 -16.98
C HIS A 66 12.71 11.38 -16.71
N GLY A 67 13.60 10.69 -17.45
CA GLY A 67 15.05 10.88 -17.34
C GLY A 67 15.61 10.55 -15.96
N GLY A 68 14.99 9.61 -15.25
CA GLY A 68 15.41 9.21 -13.90
C GLY A 68 14.80 10.04 -12.77
N ALA A 69 14.21 11.20 -13.08
CA ALA A 69 13.59 12.06 -12.08
C ALA A 69 12.14 11.63 -11.80
N VAL A 70 11.80 11.41 -10.53
CA VAL A 70 10.41 11.17 -10.12
C VAL A 70 9.56 12.40 -10.48
N PRO A 71 8.44 12.24 -11.21
CA PRO A 71 7.61 13.37 -11.59
C PRO A 71 7.04 14.09 -10.37
N ALA A 72 7.12 15.42 -10.36
CA ALA A 72 6.65 16.25 -9.24
C ALA A 72 5.14 16.54 -9.28
N SER A 73 4.50 16.38 -10.44
CA SER A 73 3.06 16.65 -10.58
C SER A 73 2.22 15.45 -10.14
N TYR A 74 1.04 15.73 -9.58
CA TYR A 74 0.08 14.68 -9.21
C TYR A 74 -0.27 13.79 -10.40
N GLU A 75 -0.48 14.36 -11.58
CA GLU A 75 -0.83 13.57 -12.78
C GLU A 75 0.32 12.71 -13.28
N GLY A 76 1.56 13.22 -13.23
CA GLY A 76 2.75 12.42 -13.56
C GLY A 76 2.99 11.30 -12.56
N LEU A 77 2.71 11.52 -11.28
CA LEU A 77 2.75 10.43 -10.29
C LEU A 77 1.63 9.42 -10.55
N ARG A 78 0.43 9.89 -10.86
CA ARG A 78 -0.77 9.06 -11.05
C ARG A 78 -0.71 8.18 -12.30
N SER A 79 0.08 8.58 -13.30
CA SER A 79 0.34 7.77 -14.50
C SER A 79 1.28 6.58 -14.25
N LEU A 80 2.04 6.58 -13.15
CA LEU A 80 2.98 5.50 -12.85
C LEU A 80 2.27 4.19 -12.43
N PRO A 81 2.76 3.02 -12.86
CA PRO A 81 2.24 1.71 -12.50
C PRO A 81 2.11 1.52 -10.98
N GLY A 82 0.91 1.14 -10.54
CA GLY A 82 0.62 0.88 -9.13
C GLY A 82 0.49 2.13 -8.25
N VAL A 83 0.59 3.33 -8.81
CA VAL A 83 0.34 4.58 -8.09
C VAL A 83 -1.12 4.98 -8.24
N GLY A 84 -1.89 4.79 -7.16
CA GLY A 84 -3.27 5.29 -7.04
C GLY A 84 -3.33 6.68 -6.39
N ASP A 85 -4.54 7.23 -6.26
CA ASP A 85 -4.78 8.59 -5.75
C ASP A 85 -4.09 8.85 -4.39
N TYR A 86 -4.16 7.89 -3.46
CA TYR A 86 -3.50 8.03 -2.16
C TYR A 86 -1.99 8.22 -2.30
N THR A 87 -1.31 7.36 -3.05
CA THR A 87 0.15 7.42 -3.20
C THR A 87 0.58 8.63 -4.02
N ALA A 88 -0.19 9.01 -5.05
CA ALA A 88 0.08 10.24 -5.80
C ALA A 88 -0.03 11.48 -4.91
N SER A 89 -1.11 11.62 -4.13
CA SER A 89 -1.27 12.73 -3.19
C SER A 89 -0.22 12.72 -2.08
N ALA A 90 0.12 11.55 -1.54
CA ALA A 90 1.11 11.40 -0.48
C ALA A 90 2.51 11.82 -0.95
N VAL A 91 2.95 11.32 -2.11
CA VAL A 91 4.25 11.71 -2.68
C VAL A 91 4.25 13.19 -3.06
N SER A 92 3.18 13.69 -3.68
CA SER A 92 3.03 15.12 -4.01
C SER A 92 3.16 16.02 -2.79
N SER A 93 2.50 15.67 -1.68
CA SER A 93 2.57 16.46 -0.46
C SER A 93 3.90 16.30 0.26
N PHE A 94 4.36 15.08 0.52
CA PHE A 94 5.51 14.84 1.40
C PHE A 94 6.87 15.06 0.73
N ALA A 95 7.01 14.75 -0.56
CA ALA A 95 8.27 14.91 -1.27
C ALA A 95 8.36 16.25 -2.01
N PHE A 96 7.22 16.78 -2.48
CA PHE A 96 7.18 17.98 -3.32
C PHE A 96 6.44 19.16 -2.68
N HIS A 97 6.00 19.02 -1.42
CA HIS A 97 5.35 20.09 -0.64
C HIS A 97 4.14 20.73 -1.33
N LEU A 98 3.49 19.99 -2.24
CA LEU A 98 2.30 20.47 -2.94
C LEU A 98 1.09 20.47 -2.00
N PRO A 99 0.18 21.46 -2.10
CA PRO A 99 -0.99 21.62 -1.23
C PRO A 99 -2.10 20.62 -1.58
N LEU A 100 -1.81 19.32 -1.49
CA LEU A 100 -2.72 18.23 -1.81
C LEU A 100 -3.04 17.42 -0.56
N ALA A 101 -4.33 17.16 -0.36
CA ALA A 101 -4.80 16.41 0.79
C ALA A 101 -4.48 14.92 0.64
N VAL A 102 -3.91 14.33 1.69
CA VAL A 102 -3.64 12.90 1.76
C VAL A 102 -4.78 12.23 2.51
N LEU A 103 -5.54 11.39 1.80
CA LEU A 103 -6.73 10.74 2.34
C LEU A 103 -6.54 9.22 2.39
N ASP A 104 -6.23 8.69 3.57
CA ASP A 104 -6.37 7.28 3.88
C ASP A 104 -7.64 7.01 4.71
N THR A 105 -7.83 5.75 5.13
CA THR A 105 -8.98 5.36 5.97
C THR A 105 -8.91 5.96 7.37
N ASN A 106 -7.71 6.34 7.86
CA ASN A 106 -7.54 6.99 9.16
C ASN A 106 -8.01 8.45 9.10
N VAL A 107 -7.54 9.20 8.12
CA VAL A 107 -7.96 10.58 7.85
C VAL A 107 -9.46 10.62 7.58
N GLY A 108 -10.00 9.73 6.74
CA GLY A 108 -11.44 9.66 6.46
C GLY A 108 -12.31 9.45 7.71
N ARG A 109 -11.81 8.67 8.69
CA ARG A 109 -12.46 8.46 9.99
C ARG A 109 -12.37 9.69 10.89
N VAL A 110 -11.23 10.37 10.91
CA VAL A 110 -11.07 11.65 11.63
C VAL A 110 -12.06 12.68 11.11
N LEU A 111 -12.15 12.86 9.79
CA LEU A 111 -13.06 13.83 9.17
C LEU A 111 -14.53 13.53 9.49
N ALA A 112 -14.92 12.26 9.36
CA ALA A 112 -16.29 11.83 9.63
C ALA A 112 -16.73 12.09 11.07
N ARG A 113 -15.87 11.79 12.06
CA ARG A 113 -16.19 11.96 13.49
C ARG A 113 -15.97 13.40 13.96
N ALA A 114 -14.76 13.91 13.80
CA ALA A 114 -14.34 15.16 14.44
C ALA A 114 -14.92 16.39 13.76
N LEU A 115 -15.05 16.39 12.42
CA LEU A 115 -15.36 17.59 11.67
C LEU A 115 -16.78 17.65 11.13
N VAL A 116 -17.34 16.53 10.65
CA VAL A 116 -18.65 16.55 9.97
C VAL A 116 -19.77 15.87 10.76
N ASN A 117 -19.46 14.92 11.62
CA ASN A 117 -20.42 14.07 12.35
C ASN A 117 -21.41 13.31 11.44
N ARG A 118 -20.93 12.83 10.29
CA ARG A 118 -21.67 11.93 9.38
C ARG A 118 -20.71 11.15 8.50
N SER A 119 -21.18 10.05 7.91
CA SER A 119 -20.38 9.35 6.90
C SER A 119 -20.17 10.22 5.67
N LEU A 120 -18.97 10.11 5.08
CA LEU A 120 -18.57 10.82 3.88
C LEU A 120 -18.34 9.81 2.75
N SER A 121 -18.77 10.13 1.54
CA SER A 121 -18.22 9.47 0.34
C SER A 121 -16.73 9.80 0.17
N ALA A 122 -16.01 9.03 -0.63
CA ALA A 122 -14.59 9.33 -0.92
C ALA A 122 -14.42 10.72 -1.56
N LYS A 123 -15.37 11.16 -2.39
CA LYS A 123 -15.36 12.50 -3.02
C LYS A 123 -15.54 13.60 -1.98
N GLU A 124 -16.54 13.49 -1.10
CA GLU A 124 -16.78 14.47 -0.04
C GLU A 124 -15.59 14.54 0.93
N ALA A 125 -15.04 13.39 1.32
CA ALA A 125 -13.88 13.35 2.21
C ALA A 125 -12.67 14.09 1.62
N ARG A 126 -12.43 13.98 0.31
CA ARG A 126 -11.36 14.75 -0.38
C ARG A 126 -11.63 16.25 -0.37
N GLN A 127 -12.87 16.67 -0.62
CA GLN A 127 -13.25 18.09 -0.61
C GLN A 127 -13.05 18.69 0.79
N VAL A 128 -13.54 17.99 1.82
CA VAL A 128 -13.39 18.41 3.22
C VAL A 128 -11.91 18.46 3.60
N ALA A 129 -11.14 17.42 3.29
CA ALA A 129 -9.70 17.40 3.57
C ALA A 129 -8.96 18.56 2.87
N GLY A 130 -9.28 18.82 1.59
CA GLY A 130 -8.70 19.92 0.84
C GLY A 130 -9.01 21.30 1.43
N SER A 131 -10.22 21.51 1.97
CA SER A 131 -10.58 22.78 2.61
C SER A 131 -9.85 23.07 3.94
N LEU A 132 -9.19 22.08 4.53
CA LEU A 132 -8.41 22.24 5.76
C LEU A 132 -6.96 22.66 5.49
N LEU A 133 -6.52 22.57 4.24
CA LEU A 133 -5.14 22.89 3.90
C LEU A 133 -4.94 24.40 3.81
N ALA A 134 -3.94 24.89 4.54
CA ALA A 134 -3.44 26.24 4.34
C ALA A 134 -2.73 26.36 2.97
N LYS A 135 -2.61 27.58 2.46
CA LYS A 135 -1.72 27.84 1.32
C LYS A 135 -0.28 27.55 1.74
N GLY A 136 0.46 26.81 0.92
CA GLY A 136 1.85 26.44 1.18
C GLY A 136 2.01 24.95 1.47
N ASP A 137 3.00 24.60 2.30
CA ASP A 137 3.36 23.21 2.58
C ASP A 137 2.28 22.49 3.42
N SER A 138 1.60 21.53 2.80
CA SER A 138 0.60 20.69 3.48
C SER A 138 1.18 19.45 4.17
N ALA A 139 2.48 19.16 4.02
CA ALA A 139 3.07 17.94 4.57
C ALA A 139 2.88 17.81 6.10
N PRO A 140 3.14 18.85 6.93
CA PRO A 140 2.94 18.74 8.38
C PRO A 140 1.47 18.49 8.76
N HIS A 141 0.53 19.13 8.05
CA HIS A 141 -0.90 18.94 8.29
C HIS A 141 -1.33 17.51 7.94
N ASN A 142 -0.93 17.01 6.76
CA ASN A 142 -1.26 15.66 6.32
C ASN A 142 -0.69 14.61 7.30
N GLN A 143 0.56 14.77 7.74
CA GLN A 143 1.17 13.88 8.73
C GLN A 143 0.41 13.92 10.07
N ALA A 144 0.06 15.11 10.57
CA ALA A 144 -0.71 15.26 11.79
C ALA A 144 -2.09 14.60 11.71
N MET A 145 -2.78 14.69 10.56
CA MET A 145 -4.07 14.04 10.33
C MET A 145 -3.96 12.51 10.30
N ILE A 146 -2.92 11.97 9.68
CA ILE A 146 -2.61 10.53 9.67
C ILE A 146 -2.34 10.05 11.10
N ASP A 147 -1.46 10.73 11.83
CA ASP A 147 -1.11 10.37 13.21
C ASP A 147 -2.30 10.49 14.15
N LEU A 148 -3.13 11.51 13.99
CA LEU A 148 -4.37 11.67 14.75
C LEU A 148 -5.29 10.45 14.57
N GLY A 149 -5.46 9.99 13.34
CA GLY A 149 -6.28 8.82 13.03
C GLY A 149 -5.65 7.49 13.50
N ALA A 150 -4.33 7.35 13.39
CA ALA A 150 -3.61 6.13 13.75
C ALA A 150 -3.46 5.95 15.27
N LEU A 151 -3.19 7.04 16.01
CA LEU A 151 -2.84 6.98 17.43
C LEU A 151 -4.06 7.19 18.36
N PHE A 152 -4.99 8.08 17.98
CA PHE A 152 -6.09 8.50 18.84
C PHE A 152 -7.44 8.07 18.27
N CYS A 153 -7.81 8.59 17.10
CA CYS A 153 -9.11 8.35 16.49
C CYS A 153 -9.09 7.03 15.71
N ARG A 154 -8.85 5.90 16.38
CA ARG A 154 -8.84 4.53 15.82
C ARG A 154 -10.25 3.96 15.67
N SER A 155 -10.41 2.74 15.15
CA SER A 155 -11.73 2.08 15.09
C SER A 155 -12.42 2.09 16.46
N ILE A 156 -11.69 1.72 17.52
CA ILE A 156 -12.03 2.00 18.92
C ILE A 156 -11.22 3.22 19.37
N PRO A 157 -11.83 4.41 19.42
CA PRO A 157 -11.10 5.67 19.61
C PRO A 157 -10.65 5.84 21.07
N ARG A 158 -9.51 6.51 21.25
CA ARG A 158 -9.00 6.96 22.56
C ARG A 158 -9.41 8.41 22.80
N CYS A 159 -10.71 8.65 22.99
CA CYS A 159 -11.26 10.00 23.06
C CYS A 159 -10.73 10.82 24.23
N GLU A 160 -10.43 10.18 25.36
CA GLU A 160 -9.95 10.84 26.59
C GLU A 160 -8.59 11.53 26.41
N THR A 161 -7.71 10.94 25.60
CA THR A 161 -6.38 11.47 25.31
C THR A 161 -6.27 12.11 23.93
N CYS A 162 -7.38 12.20 23.19
CA CYS A 162 -7.40 12.76 21.85
C CYS A 162 -7.21 14.29 21.91
N PRO A 163 -6.21 14.87 21.22
CA PRO A 163 -5.88 16.28 21.31
C PRO A 163 -6.99 17.20 20.76
N VAL A 164 -7.84 16.68 19.87
CA VAL A 164 -8.96 17.44 19.27
C VAL A 164 -10.31 17.11 19.91
N SER A 165 -10.32 16.35 21.03
CA SER A 165 -11.56 15.86 21.66
C SER A 165 -12.54 16.98 22.04
N ARG A 166 -12.04 18.14 22.47
CA ARG A 166 -12.88 19.31 22.83
C ARG A 166 -13.62 19.91 21.64
N ALA A 167 -13.03 19.85 20.45
CA ALA A 167 -13.61 20.37 19.21
C ALA A 167 -14.31 19.29 18.35
N CYS A 168 -14.26 18.02 18.78
CA CYS A 168 -14.80 16.90 18.03
C CYS A 168 -16.34 16.92 18.03
N ARG A 169 -16.94 17.13 16.86
CA ARG A 169 -18.40 17.20 16.71
C ARG A 169 -19.12 15.93 17.17
N TRP A 170 -18.70 14.76 16.71
CA TRP A 170 -19.32 13.49 17.15
C TRP A 170 -19.24 13.28 18.66
N ARG A 171 -18.15 13.70 19.31
CA ARG A 171 -18.02 13.60 20.78
C ARG A 171 -18.97 14.55 21.51
N ASN A 172 -19.18 15.75 20.97
CA ASN A 172 -19.98 16.80 21.63
C ASN A 172 -21.48 16.68 21.32
N GLU A 173 -21.83 16.30 20.10
CA GLU A 173 -23.21 16.18 19.60
C GLU A 173 -23.79 14.77 19.82
N GLY A 174 -22.93 13.75 19.93
CA GLY A 174 -23.35 12.35 20.06
C GLY A 174 -23.88 11.74 18.77
N GLY A 175 -24.57 10.61 18.90
CA GLY A 175 -25.15 9.84 17.79
C GLY A 175 -24.37 8.59 17.37
N PRO A 176 -24.88 7.83 16.39
CA PRO A 176 -24.22 6.63 15.90
C PRO A 176 -22.86 6.97 15.28
N ASP A 177 -21.85 6.11 15.48
CA ASP A 177 -20.51 6.33 14.95
C ASP A 177 -20.54 6.42 13.40
N PRO A 178 -20.16 7.57 12.80
CA PRO A 178 -20.20 7.76 11.36
C PRO A 178 -19.05 7.09 10.60
N ALA A 179 -18.00 6.66 11.30
CA ALA A 179 -16.76 6.19 10.69
C ALA A 179 -16.84 4.85 9.95
N PRO A 180 -17.56 3.81 10.41
CA PRO A 180 -17.50 2.47 9.82
C PRO A 180 -17.88 2.40 8.33
N LYS A 181 -18.65 3.38 7.83
CA LYS A 181 -19.09 3.48 6.43
C LYS A 181 -18.47 4.67 5.67
N SER A 182 -17.59 5.42 6.30
CA SER A 182 -17.04 6.65 5.71
C SER A 182 -15.86 6.38 4.78
N ALA A 183 -15.60 7.30 3.86
CA ALA A 183 -14.44 7.37 2.98
C ALA A 183 -14.10 6.07 2.23
N GLY A 184 -15.10 5.24 1.94
CA GLY A 184 -14.92 3.96 1.26
C GLY A 184 -14.10 2.94 2.08
N VAL A 185 -14.14 3.02 3.42
CA VAL A 185 -13.51 2.03 4.32
C VAL A 185 -13.87 0.64 3.82
N SER A 186 -12.83 -0.09 3.39
CA SER A 186 -12.97 -1.42 2.81
C SER A 186 -13.55 -2.38 3.85
N ALA A 187 -14.38 -3.32 3.38
CA ALA A 187 -14.91 -4.37 4.24
C ALA A 187 -13.79 -5.09 5.01
N PRO A 188 -14.08 -5.63 6.21
CA PRO A 188 -13.10 -6.38 7.00
C PRO A 188 -12.40 -7.45 6.14
N GLN A 189 -11.07 -7.45 6.13
CA GLN A 189 -10.33 -8.49 5.42
C GLN A 189 -10.53 -9.84 6.10
N ALA A 190 -10.79 -10.89 5.32
CA ALA A 190 -10.84 -12.26 5.81
C ALA A 190 -9.52 -12.68 6.48
N LYS A 191 -9.60 -13.68 7.38
CA LYS A 191 -8.43 -14.22 8.10
C LYS A 191 -7.28 -14.55 7.14
N PHE A 192 -6.05 -14.22 7.53
CA PHE A 192 -4.86 -14.49 6.70
C PHE A 192 -4.54 -15.99 6.64
N ALA A 193 -4.67 -16.69 7.77
CA ALA A 193 -4.44 -18.12 7.84
C ALA A 193 -5.41 -18.89 6.92
N GLY A 194 -4.88 -19.78 6.08
CA GLY A 194 -5.64 -20.60 5.13
C GLY A 194 -6.10 -19.86 3.86
N SER A 195 -5.80 -18.57 3.73
CA SER A 195 -6.23 -17.76 2.59
C SER A 195 -5.36 -17.95 1.34
N ASP A 196 -5.94 -17.67 0.17
CA ASP A 196 -5.21 -17.71 -1.10
C ASP A 196 -4.00 -16.78 -1.13
N ARG A 197 -4.08 -15.62 -0.45
CA ARG A 197 -2.92 -14.71 -0.31
C ARG A 197 -1.77 -15.32 0.48
N GLN A 198 -2.05 -16.16 1.49
CA GLN A 198 -1.01 -16.86 2.24
C GLN A 198 -0.37 -17.95 1.38
N LEU A 199 -1.17 -18.78 0.72
CA LEU A 199 -0.67 -19.88 -0.12
C LEU A 199 0.14 -19.36 -1.32
N ARG A 200 -0.33 -18.29 -1.98
CA ARG A 200 0.45 -17.60 -3.04
C ARG A 200 1.81 -17.12 -2.55
N GLY A 201 1.85 -16.54 -1.34
CA GLY A 201 3.11 -16.14 -0.72
C GLY A 201 4.04 -17.32 -0.44
N ARG A 202 3.50 -18.48 -0.03
CA ARG A 202 4.28 -19.71 0.15
C ARG A 202 4.83 -20.23 -1.18
N ILE A 203 4.00 -20.31 -2.22
CA ILE A 203 4.43 -20.73 -3.56
C ILE A 203 5.59 -19.87 -4.07
N LEU A 204 5.47 -18.54 -3.93
CA LEU A 204 6.55 -17.64 -4.33
C LEU A 204 7.84 -17.88 -3.56
N ARG A 205 7.76 -18.12 -2.24
CA ARG A 205 8.94 -18.41 -1.42
C ARG A 205 9.71 -19.63 -1.89
N GLU A 206 9.01 -20.68 -2.34
CA GLU A 206 9.66 -21.89 -2.85
C GLU A 206 10.48 -21.64 -4.11
N VAL A 207 10.16 -20.61 -4.89
CA VAL A 207 10.84 -20.30 -6.16
C VAL A 207 11.73 -19.08 -6.09
N LEU A 208 11.91 -18.46 -4.90
CA LEU A 208 12.72 -17.24 -4.74
C LEU A 208 14.18 -17.44 -5.17
N ASP A 209 14.78 -18.54 -4.71
CA ASP A 209 16.21 -18.79 -4.89
C ASP A 209 16.52 -19.63 -6.12
N ARG A 210 15.61 -20.55 -6.48
CA ARG A 210 15.80 -21.48 -7.61
C ARG A 210 14.48 -21.97 -8.17
N PRO A 211 14.41 -22.33 -9.47
CA PRO A 211 13.24 -22.96 -10.04
C PRO A 211 12.85 -24.26 -9.31
N GLN A 212 11.55 -24.51 -9.14
CA GLN A 212 11.03 -25.71 -8.47
C GLN A 212 9.99 -26.44 -9.31
N SER A 213 9.88 -27.76 -9.10
CA SER A 213 8.80 -28.53 -9.70
C SER A 213 7.48 -28.31 -8.94
N ARG A 214 6.34 -28.48 -9.62
CA ARG A 214 5.01 -28.44 -8.98
C ARG A 214 4.92 -29.38 -7.77
N ALA A 215 5.46 -30.59 -7.91
CA ALA A 215 5.46 -31.59 -6.85
C ALA A 215 6.22 -31.15 -5.58
N MET A 216 7.38 -30.51 -5.75
CA MET A 216 8.15 -29.97 -4.63
C MET A 216 7.44 -28.81 -3.95
N ILE A 217 6.90 -27.87 -4.72
CA ILE A 217 6.15 -26.73 -4.18
C ILE A 217 4.95 -27.23 -3.37
N ARG A 218 4.16 -28.15 -3.93
CA ARG A 218 2.99 -28.72 -3.23
C ARG A 218 3.37 -29.37 -1.91
N ARG A 219 4.46 -30.16 -1.89
CA ARG A 219 4.96 -30.79 -0.67
C ARG A 219 5.36 -29.74 0.39
N ALA A 220 5.94 -28.63 -0.02
CA ALA A 220 6.42 -27.59 0.89
C ALA A 220 5.31 -26.68 1.46
N ILE A 221 4.30 -26.35 0.66
CA ILE A 221 3.27 -25.37 1.08
C ILE A 221 2.18 -25.96 1.99
N GLY A 222 2.11 -27.29 2.11
CA GLY A 222 1.15 -28.03 2.94
C GLY A 222 -0.07 -28.53 2.16
N GLU A 223 -1.09 -29.02 2.87
CA GLU A 223 -2.31 -29.56 2.26
C GLU A 223 -3.04 -28.50 1.43
N VAL A 224 -3.11 -28.74 0.12
CA VAL A 224 -3.88 -27.99 -0.85
C VAL A 224 -4.33 -28.95 -1.94
N ASP A 225 -5.60 -28.86 -2.33
CA ASP A 225 -6.14 -29.64 -3.43
C ASP A 225 -5.59 -29.17 -4.79
N ASP A 226 -5.59 -30.08 -5.76
CA ASP A 226 -4.98 -29.86 -7.08
C ASP A 226 -5.61 -28.67 -7.82
N VAL A 227 -6.94 -28.55 -7.74
CA VAL A 227 -7.70 -27.49 -8.42
C VAL A 227 -7.32 -26.12 -7.86
N ARG A 228 -7.26 -26.00 -6.53
CA ARG A 228 -6.86 -24.76 -5.86
C ARG A 228 -5.39 -24.45 -6.13
N PHE A 229 -4.49 -25.43 -6.10
CA PHE A 229 -3.08 -25.22 -6.38
C PHE A 229 -2.85 -24.64 -7.78
N GLU A 230 -3.41 -25.27 -8.81
CA GLU A 230 -3.23 -24.81 -10.19
C GLU A 230 -3.87 -23.43 -10.41
N ARG A 231 -5.02 -23.15 -9.79
CA ARG A 231 -5.61 -21.80 -9.80
C ARG A 231 -4.66 -20.76 -9.23
N LEU A 232 -3.98 -21.06 -8.12
CA LEU A 232 -3.04 -20.14 -7.48
C LEU A 232 -1.79 -19.91 -8.33
N VAL A 233 -1.21 -20.98 -8.90
CA VAL A 233 -0.08 -20.89 -9.84
C VAL A 233 -0.45 -20.04 -11.04
N GLU A 234 -1.59 -20.32 -11.68
CA GLU A 234 -2.05 -19.55 -12.84
C GLU A 234 -2.29 -18.07 -12.48
N SER A 235 -2.83 -17.81 -11.29
CA SER A 235 -3.01 -16.42 -10.85
C SER A 235 -1.67 -15.69 -10.61
N LEU A 236 -0.63 -16.38 -10.13
CA LEU A 236 0.72 -15.81 -9.98
C LEU A 236 1.39 -15.55 -11.33
N ARG A 237 1.19 -16.47 -12.29
CA ARG A 237 1.67 -16.34 -13.67
C ARG A 237 1.01 -15.16 -14.37
N ARG A 238 -0.32 -15.03 -14.25
CA ARG A 238 -1.08 -13.90 -14.81
C ARG A 238 -0.65 -12.55 -14.23
N ASP A 239 -0.30 -12.53 -12.94
CA ASP A 239 0.26 -11.34 -12.30
C ASP A 239 1.72 -11.05 -12.74
N GLY A 240 2.32 -11.90 -13.59
CA GLY A 240 3.69 -11.76 -14.06
C GLY A 240 4.73 -11.93 -12.95
N LEU A 241 4.42 -12.71 -11.91
CA LEU A 241 5.33 -12.94 -10.77
C LEU A 241 6.16 -14.20 -10.93
N ILE A 242 5.66 -15.16 -11.72
CA ILE A 242 6.32 -16.42 -12.03
C ILE A 242 6.16 -16.76 -13.51
N GLU A 243 7.06 -17.60 -13.99
CA GLU A 243 6.95 -18.30 -15.26
C GLU A 243 6.76 -19.79 -15.02
N THR A 244 5.99 -20.43 -15.90
CA THR A 244 5.62 -21.85 -15.76
C THR A 244 6.11 -22.66 -16.95
N GLY A 245 6.85 -23.74 -16.68
CA GLY A 245 7.20 -24.77 -17.65
C GLY A 245 7.29 -26.14 -16.96
N ARG A 246 8.34 -26.92 -17.27
CA ARG A 246 8.70 -28.12 -16.48
C ARG A 246 8.99 -27.75 -15.02
N LEU A 247 9.60 -26.59 -14.81
CA LEU A 247 9.83 -25.97 -13.51
C LEU A 247 9.11 -24.61 -13.47
N ILE A 248 8.71 -24.20 -12.27
CA ILE A 248 8.21 -22.86 -11.95
C ILE A 248 9.39 -22.03 -11.45
N ARG A 249 9.52 -20.79 -11.92
CA ARG A 249 10.58 -19.85 -11.54
C ARG A 249 10.01 -18.45 -11.37
N LEU A 250 10.74 -17.55 -10.69
CA LEU A 250 10.40 -16.12 -10.70
C LEU A 250 10.45 -15.58 -12.13
N ALA A 251 9.59 -14.61 -12.42
CA ALA A 251 9.68 -13.86 -13.67
C ALA A 251 10.87 -12.90 -13.63
N ASP A 252 11.63 -12.82 -14.72
CA ASP A 252 12.79 -11.92 -14.83
C ASP A 252 12.46 -10.56 -15.49
N GLY A 253 11.28 -10.44 -16.11
CA GLY A 253 10.67 -9.17 -16.50
C GLY A 253 11.18 -8.60 -17.80
#